data_AF-A0A397UJU0-F1
#
_entry.id   AF-A0A397UJU0-F1
#
_cell.length_a   1.000
_cell.length_b   1.000
_cell.length_c   1.000
_cell.angle_alpha   90.00
_cell.angle_beta   90.00
_cell.angle_gamma   90.00
#
_symmetry.space_group_name_H-M   'P 1'
#
loop_
_entity.id
_entity.type
_entity.pdbx_description
1 polymer ?
#
loop_
_entity_poly.entity_id
_entity_poly.type
_entity_poly.pdbx_seq_one_letter_code
_entity_poly.pdbx_strand_id
1 'polypeptide(L)'
;MKAIQLRTNIYEGMIEWISFDRLVNIKKISEGEFGSIFSATWLDGIREIKEIEKTDKDEDDDDSDFNNNKDNGNYMYMRTRKPSSTVALKTLSGSKENHDFLKEFEILAKCGLMGTKLKIYGLAQNTETNEYLMAF
;
A
#
# COMPACT_ATOMS: atom_id res chain seq x y z
N MET A 1 -11.86 13.70 4.60
CA MET A 1 -11.39 12.32 4.89
C MET A 1 -10.06 12.33 5.65
N LYS A 2 -10.02 12.84 6.90
CA LYS A 2 -8.80 12.81 7.75
C LYS A 2 -8.76 11.62 8.72
N ALA A 3 -9.76 10.72 8.70
CA ALA A 3 -10.02 9.78 9.79
C ALA A 3 -10.04 8.30 9.38
N ILE A 4 -9.37 7.90 8.29
CA ILE A 4 -9.15 6.48 7.98
C ILE A 4 -7.66 6.27 7.68
N GLN A 5 -6.81 6.60 8.64
CA GLN A 5 -5.58 5.84 8.82
C GLN A 5 -5.99 4.62 9.64
N LEU A 6 -6.40 3.54 8.96
CA LEU A 6 -6.46 2.23 9.61
C LEU A 6 -5.06 1.99 10.16
N ARG A 7 -4.93 1.92 11.50
CA ARG A 7 -3.67 1.64 12.18
C ARG A 7 -3.24 0.22 11.81
N THR A 8 -2.60 0.07 10.67
CA THR A 8 -1.91 -1.15 10.31
C THR A 8 -0.56 -1.11 11.01
N ASN A 9 -0.33 -2.05 11.92
CA ASN A 9 0.97 -2.17 12.61
C ASN A 9 2.10 -2.64 11.66
N ILE A 10 1.77 -2.89 10.38
CA ILE A 10 2.67 -3.34 9.33
C ILE A 10 2.80 -2.28 8.23
N TYR A 11 4.05 -1.94 7.86
CA TYR A 11 4.36 -0.91 6.86
C TYR A 11 3.74 -1.20 5.49
N GLU A 12 3.68 -2.48 5.09
CA GLU A 12 3.08 -2.93 3.83
C GLU A 12 1.55 -2.84 3.79
N GLY A 13 0.90 -2.79 4.97
CA GLY A 13 -0.56 -2.73 5.06
C GLY A 13 -1.11 -1.30 5.08
N MET A 14 -0.24 -0.30 5.07
CA MET A 14 -0.66 1.09 5.19
C MET A 14 -1.31 1.55 3.88
N ILE A 15 -2.61 1.82 3.94
CA ILE A 15 -3.41 2.33 2.82
C ILE A 15 -3.04 3.79 2.53
N GLU A 16 -2.69 4.08 1.28
CA GLU A 16 -2.19 5.38 0.84
C GLU A 16 -3.23 6.20 0.07
N TRP A 17 -3.04 7.53 0.06
CA TRP A 17 -3.63 8.36 -0.96
C TRP A 17 -2.69 8.41 -2.17
N ILE A 18 -3.15 7.90 -3.31
CA ILE A 18 -2.40 7.84 -4.55
C ILE A 18 -2.83 9.03 -5.41
N SER A 19 -1.87 9.87 -5.77
CA SER A 19 -2.13 10.98 -6.68
C SER A 19 -2.41 10.44 -8.08
N PHE A 20 -3.50 10.89 -8.70
CA PHE A 20 -3.98 10.30 -9.96
C PHE A 20 -3.01 10.53 -11.13
N ASP A 21 -2.26 11.63 -11.13
CA ASP A 21 -1.19 11.92 -12.09
C ASP A 21 0.00 10.95 -12.02
N ARG A 22 0.13 10.20 -10.90
CA ARG A 22 1.14 9.14 -10.74
C ARG A 22 0.68 7.79 -11.28
N LEU A 23 -0.55 7.70 -11.81
CA LEU A 23 -1.10 6.52 -12.48
C LEU A 23 -1.05 6.73 -13.99
N VAL A 24 -0.20 5.97 -14.69
CA VAL A 24 -0.02 6.07 -16.14
C VAL A 24 -0.42 4.76 -16.82
N ASN A 25 -0.56 4.80 -18.16
CA ASN A 25 -0.96 3.64 -18.97
C ASN A 25 -2.30 3.00 -18.50
N ILE A 26 -3.24 3.84 -18.06
CA ILE A 26 -4.54 3.39 -17.56
C ILE A 26 -5.33 2.73 -18.69
N LYS A 27 -5.66 1.45 -18.53
CA LYS A 27 -6.40 0.66 -19.53
C LYS A 27 -7.58 -0.05 -18.88
N LYS A 28 -8.79 0.16 -19.40
CA LYS A 28 -10.00 -0.56 -18.96
C LYS A 28 -9.86 -2.05 -19.28
N ILE A 29 -10.06 -2.88 -18.25
CA ILE A 29 -10.06 -4.35 -18.36
C ILE A 29 -11.50 -4.86 -18.47
N SER A 30 -12.39 -4.33 -17.64
CA SER A 30 -13.76 -4.82 -17.50
C SER A 30 -14.69 -3.73 -17.00
N GLU A 31 -15.98 -3.89 -17.28
CA GLU A 31 -17.08 -3.11 -16.74
C GLU A 31 -18.18 -4.06 -16.28
N GLY A 32 -18.70 -3.82 -15.09
CA GLY A 32 -19.85 -4.54 -14.57
C GLY A 32 -20.70 -3.67 -13.68
N GLU A 33 -21.75 -4.28 -13.12
CA GLU A 33 -22.69 -3.61 -12.20
C GLU A 33 -21.99 -3.03 -10.96
N PHE A 34 -20.92 -3.69 -10.49
CA PHE A 34 -20.13 -3.29 -9.32
C PHE A 34 -18.95 -2.36 -9.64
N GLY A 35 -18.98 -1.72 -10.80
CA GLY A 35 -17.96 -0.79 -11.27
C GLY A 35 -17.06 -1.34 -12.37
N SER A 36 -16.15 -0.48 -12.80
CA SER A 36 -15.14 -0.75 -13.83
C SER A 36 -13.81 -1.11 -13.21
N ILE A 37 -13.09 -2.02 -13.86
CA ILE A 37 -11.73 -2.44 -13.48
C ILE A 37 -10.77 -1.96 -14.56
N PHE A 38 -9.65 -1.37 -14.13
CA PHE A 38 -8.58 -0.88 -14.99
C PHE A 38 -7.24 -1.47 -14.54
N SER A 39 -6.28 -1.53 -15.45
CA SER A 39 -4.86 -1.74 -15.15
C SER A 39 -4.15 -0.40 -15.30
N ALA A 40 -3.18 -0.12 -14.43
CA ALA A 40 -2.34 1.06 -14.53
C ALA A 40 -0.92 0.78 -14.03
N THR A 41 0.03 1.60 -14.44
CA THR A 41 1.37 1.67 -13.83
C THR A 41 1.37 2.79 -12.79
N TRP A 42 1.58 2.45 -11.53
CA TRP A 42 1.79 3.40 -10.44
C TRP A 42 3.28 3.73 -10.31
N LEU A 43 3.62 5.00 -10.51
CA LEU A 43 5.00 5.50 -10.57
C LEU A 43 5.70 5.65 -9.20
N ASP A 44 4.97 5.64 -8.08
CA ASP A 44 5.61 5.61 -6.74
C ASP A 44 5.89 4.18 -6.26
N GLY A 45 5.34 3.20 -6.99
CA GLY A 45 5.42 1.79 -6.68
C GLY A 45 4.83 1.39 -5.33
N ILE A 46 4.76 0.08 -5.14
CA ILE A 46 4.26 -0.54 -3.92
C ILE A 46 5.36 -0.51 -2.86
N ARG A 47 4.98 -0.28 -1.59
CA ARG A 47 5.85 -0.38 -0.42
C ARG A 47 6.23 -1.83 -0.15
N GLU A 48 7.49 -2.06 0.17
CA GLU A 48 8.03 -3.38 0.49
C GLU A 48 8.99 -3.29 1.68
N ILE A 49 9.03 -4.34 2.50
CA ILE A 49 10.08 -4.54 3.49
C ILE A 49 11.13 -5.48 2.89
N LYS A 50 12.39 -5.07 2.89
CA LYS A 50 13.52 -5.93 2.51
C LYS A 50 14.27 -6.38 3.75
N GLU A 51 14.61 -7.65 3.78
CA GLU A 51 15.54 -8.22 4.74
C GLU A 51 16.97 -8.01 4.21
N ILE A 52 17.81 -7.35 4.99
CA ILE A 52 19.19 -7.04 4.63
C ILE A 52 20.09 -7.65 5.69
N GLU A 53 21.02 -8.52 5.27
CA GLU A 53 22.07 -9.02 6.15
C GLU A 53 22.97 -7.87 6.60
N LYS A 54 23.19 -7.77 7.91
CA LYS A 54 24.20 -6.87 8.46
C LYS A 54 25.56 -7.36 7.93
N THR A 55 26.25 -6.51 7.19
CA THR A 55 27.65 -6.77 6.84
C THR A 55 28.50 -6.13 7.91
N ASP A 56 29.32 -6.94 8.59
CA ASP A 56 30.28 -6.47 9.58
C ASP A 56 31.36 -5.64 8.85
N LYS A 57 31.08 -4.35 8.66
CA LYS A 57 32.04 -3.38 8.13
C LYS A 57 31.81 -2.04 8.78
N ASP A 58 32.20 -1.97 10.04
CA ASP A 58 32.81 -0.80 10.69
C ASP A 58 33.71 -1.40 11.79
N GLU A 59 34.80 -2.04 11.36
CA GLU A 59 35.97 -2.17 12.22
C GLU A 59 36.56 -0.75 12.32
N ASP A 60 36.60 -0.24 13.56
CA ASP A 60 37.31 0.94 14.06
C ASP A 60 36.36 1.99 14.66
N ASP A 61 35.89 1.76 15.89
CA ASP A 61 36.15 2.71 16.99
C ASP A 61 35.87 2.09 18.37
N ASP A 62 36.77 2.43 19.27
CA ASP A 62 37.11 1.82 20.56
C ASP A 62 36.10 2.12 21.68
N ASP A 63 35.99 1.14 22.58
CA ASP A 63 35.54 1.17 23.99
C ASP A 63 34.22 1.88 24.41
N SER A 64 33.21 1.11 24.83
CA SER A 64 32.82 1.08 26.25
C SER A 64 31.60 0.21 26.55
N ASP A 65 31.76 -0.56 27.62
CA ASP A 65 30.82 -1.44 28.31
C ASP A 65 29.41 -0.84 28.50
N PHE A 66 28.37 -1.54 28.02
CA PHE A 66 27.15 -1.85 28.82
C PHE A 66 26.25 -2.91 28.15
N ASN A 67 26.38 -4.14 28.66
CA ASN A 67 25.31 -5.09 28.97
C ASN A 67 24.33 -5.61 27.87
N ASN A 68 24.70 -6.77 27.31
CA ASN A 68 23.89 -7.96 27.01
C ASN A 68 22.36 -7.83 26.86
N ASN A 69 21.92 -7.51 25.64
CA ASN A 69 20.85 -8.25 24.98
C ASN A 69 21.33 -8.57 23.56
N LYS A 70 21.95 -9.74 23.39
CA LYS A 70 22.24 -10.28 22.05
C LYS A 70 20.94 -10.77 21.43
N ASP A 71 20.16 -9.85 20.89
CA ASP A 71 19.26 -10.18 19.80
C ASP A 71 20.15 -10.55 18.61
N ASN A 72 20.39 -11.85 18.44
CA ASN A 72 21.05 -12.47 17.28
C ASN A 72 20.18 -12.33 16.01
N GLY A 73 19.76 -11.11 15.70
CA GLY A 73 19.22 -10.76 14.39
C GLY A 73 20.38 -10.31 13.51
N ASN A 74 20.91 -11.21 12.68
CA ASN A 74 21.84 -10.87 11.59
C ASN A 74 21.16 -10.06 10.47
N TYR A 75 19.86 -9.80 10.60
CA TYR A 75 19.06 -9.15 9.58
C TYR A 75 18.52 -7.80 10.08
N MET A 76 18.52 -6.84 9.19
CA MET A 76 17.93 -5.52 9.33
C MET A 76 16.76 -5.41 8.34
N TYR A 77 15.61 -4.95 8.82
CA TYR A 77 14.44 -4.72 7.97
C TYR A 77 14.45 -3.29 7.43
N MET A 78 14.59 -3.14 6.12
CA MET A 78 14.58 -1.85 5.45
C MET A 78 13.24 -1.62 4.76
N ARG A 79 12.62 -0.48 5.06
CA ARG A 79 11.42 0.01 4.34
C ARG A 79 11.85 0.56 2.99
N THR A 80 11.32 -0.01 1.92
CA THR A 80 11.63 0.39 0.54
C THR A 80 10.36 0.53 -0.29
N ARG A 81 10.50 1.00 -1.52
CA ARG A 81 9.43 1.05 -2.53
C ARG A 81 9.95 0.51 -3.85
N LYS A 82 9.05 -0.09 -4.62
CA LYS A 82 9.34 -0.36 -6.04
C LYS A 82 9.49 0.97 -6.79
N PRO A 83 10.33 1.02 -7.84
CA PRO A 83 10.41 2.20 -8.70
C PRO A 83 9.10 2.45 -9.46
N SER A 84 8.35 1.39 -9.75
CA SER A 84 6.99 1.45 -10.29
C SER A 84 6.31 0.10 -10.10
N SER A 85 4.99 0.06 -10.09
CA SER A 85 4.21 -1.18 -9.99
C SER A 85 3.03 -1.18 -10.95
N THR A 86 2.74 -2.32 -11.57
CA THR A 86 1.42 -2.53 -12.19
C THR A 86 0.41 -2.78 -11.09
N VAL A 87 -0.69 -2.04 -11.10
CA VAL A 87 -1.79 -2.11 -10.14
C VAL A 87 -3.12 -2.31 -10.85
N ALA A 88 -4.06 -2.98 -10.19
CA ALA A 88 -5.44 -3.00 -10.62
C ALA A 88 -6.20 -1.86 -9.93
N LEU A 89 -6.97 -1.10 -10.70
CA LEU A 89 -7.81 -0.02 -10.19
C LEU A 89 -9.27 -0.44 -10.32
N LYS A 90 -10.04 -0.36 -9.24
CA LYS A 90 -11.50 -0.57 -9.27
C LYS A 90 -12.20 0.74 -8.98
N THR A 91 -13.15 1.15 -9.82
CA THR A 91 -14.01 2.29 -9.51
C THR A 91 -14.91 1.96 -8.34
N LEU A 92 -14.96 2.87 -7.38
CA LEU A 92 -15.95 2.85 -6.33
C LEU A 92 -17.21 3.53 -6.87
N SER A 93 -18.08 2.74 -7.48
CA SER A 93 -19.38 3.19 -7.96
C SER A 93 -20.33 3.42 -6.78
N GLY A 94 -20.08 4.44 -5.97
CA GLY A 94 -21.03 4.98 -5.03
C GLY A 94 -21.66 6.22 -5.65
N SER A 95 -22.99 6.25 -5.79
CA SER A 95 -23.67 7.53 -6.00
C SER A 95 -23.17 8.51 -4.93
N LYS A 96 -23.08 9.80 -5.26
CA LYS A 96 -22.54 10.86 -4.38
C LYS A 96 -23.19 10.94 -2.98
N GLU A 97 -24.16 10.07 -2.67
CA GLU A 97 -24.95 10.02 -1.44
C GLU A 97 -24.96 8.66 -0.71
N ASN A 98 -24.39 7.56 -1.26
CA ASN A 98 -24.50 6.23 -0.63
C ASN A 98 -23.25 5.83 0.17
N HIS A 99 -23.45 5.55 1.47
CA HIS A 99 -22.45 5.02 2.41
C HIS A 99 -21.88 3.63 2.03
N ASP A 100 -22.31 3.02 0.93
CA ASP A 100 -22.00 1.65 0.57
C ASP A 100 -20.55 1.43 0.10
N PHE A 101 -19.91 2.43 -0.51
CA PHE A 101 -18.50 2.31 -0.91
C PHE A 101 -17.55 2.21 0.31
N LEU A 102 -17.88 2.91 1.40
CA LEU A 102 -17.12 2.83 2.64
C LEU A 102 -17.25 1.45 3.28
N LYS A 103 -18.42 0.80 3.14
CA LYS A 103 -18.62 -0.57 3.62
C LYS A 103 -17.76 -1.56 2.84
N GLU A 104 -17.72 -1.47 1.52
CA GLU A 104 -16.87 -2.35 0.70
C GLU A 104 -15.39 -2.19 1.08
N PHE A 105 -14.92 -0.95 1.15
CA PHE A 105 -13.56 -0.65 1.58
C PHE A 105 -13.27 -1.17 3.00
N GLU A 106 -14.19 -0.98 3.95
CA GLU A 106 -14.04 -1.46 5.32
C GLU A 106 -14.00 -3.00 5.39
N ILE A 107 -14.85 -3.69 4.61
CA ILE A 107 -14.85 -5.15 4.50
C ILE A 107 -13.52 -5.64 3.95
N LEU A 108 -13.05 -5.06 2.83
CA LEU A 108 -11.80 -5.47 2.21
C LEU A 108 -10.59 -5.17 3.11
N ALA A 109 -10.59 -4.03 3.80
CA ALA A 109 -9.55 -3.69 4.78
C ALA A 109 -9.52 -4.67 5.96
N LYS A 110 -10.69 -5.09 6.47
CA LYS A 110 -10.80 -6.13 7.51
C LYS A 110 -10.33 -7.49 7.01
N CYS A 111 -10.70 -7.88 5.79
CA CYS A 111 -10.27 -9.14 5.20
C CYS A 111 -8.75 -9.18 4.92
N GLY A 112 -8.14 -8.06 4.53
CA GLY A 112 -6.68 -7.96 4.36
C GLY A 112 -5.92 -8.24 5.66
N LEU A 113 -6.50 -7.91 6.82
CA LEU A 113 -5.93 -8.23 8.14
C LEU A 113 -6.05 -9.72 8.51
N MET A 114 -6.95 -10.47 7.85
CA MET A 114 -7.16 -11.92 8.06
C MET A 114 -6.27 -12.79 7.14
N GLY A 115 -5.35 -12.20 6.37
CA GLY A 115 -4.37 -12.94 5.56
C GLY A 115 -4.84 -13.31 4.16
N THR A 116 -5.83 -12.61 3.59
CA THR A 116 -6.17 -12.79 2.18
C THR A 116 -5.03 -12.31 1.28
N LYS A 117 -4.83 -12.96 0.12
CA LYS A 117 -3.79 -12.59 -0.86
C LYS A 117 -4.05 -11.23 -1.52
N LEU A 118 -5.27 -10.70 -1.42
CA LEU A 118 -5.69 -9.43 -2.03
C LEU A 118 -5.35 -8.27 -1.09
N LYS A 119 -4.28 -7.54 -1.39
CA LYS A 119 -3.85 -6.34 -0.66
C LYS A 119 -4.47 -5.09 -1.29
N ILE A 120 -4.93 -4.15 -0.46
CA ILE A 120 -5.28 -2.79 -0.92
C ILE A 120 -4.08 -1.90 -0.66
N TYR A 121 -3.57 -1.25 -1.70
CA TYR A 121 -2.45 -0.32 -1.57
C TYR A 121 -2.90 1.11 -1.28
N GLY A 122 -4.05 1.52 -1.81
CA GLY A 122 -4.47 2.91 -1.66
C GLY A 122 -5.78 3.26 -2.33
N LEU A 123 -6.15 4.52 -2.13
CA LEU A 123 -7.26 5.20 -2.78
C LEU A 123 -6.70 6.29 -3.69
N ALA A 124 -7.25 6.42 -4.89
CA ALA A 124 -7.01 7.55 -5.77
C ALA A 124 -8.35 8.23 -6.08
N GLN A 125 -8.31 9.51 -6.46
CA GLN A 125 -9.46 10.19 -7.04
C GLN A 125 -9.13 10.62 -8.45
N ASN A 126 -9.91 10.15 -9.41
CA ASN A 126 -9.82 10.63 -10.79
C ASN A 126 -10.21 12.12 -10.81
N THR A 127 -9.28 12.98 -11.20
CA THR A 127 -9.47 14.43 -11.23
C THR A 127 -10.42 14.89 -12.33
N GLU A 128 -10.63 14.07 -13.37
CA GLU A 128 -11.52 14.36 -14.48
C GLU A 128 -12.97 13.96 -14.16
N THR A 129 -13.18 12.75 -13.63
CA THR A 129 -14.52 12.21 -13.35
C THR A 129 -14.99 12.46 -11.92
N ASN A 130 -14.10 12.89 -11.02
CA ASN A 130 -14.30 12.95 -9.56
C ASN A 130 -14.61 11.60 -8.90
N GLU A 131 -14.41 10.49 -9.60
CA GLU A 131 -14.65 9.15 -9.07
C GLU A 131 -13.47 8.68 -8.21
N TYR A 132 -13.78 7.93 -7.15
CA TYR A 132 -12.77 7.29 -6.33
C TYR A 132 -12.42 5.91 -6.90
N LEU A 133 -11.13 5.56 -6.80
CA LEU A 133 -10.55 4.32 -7.29
C LEU A 133 -9.84 3.63 -6.13
N MET A 134 -10.04 2.32 -5.97
CA MET A 134 -9.22 1.48 -5.09
C MET A 134 -8.10 0.83 -5.90
N ALA A 135 -6.86 0.89 -5.39
CA ALA A 135 -5.70 0.24 -5.97
C ALA A 135 -5.39 -1.09 -5.26
N PHE A 136 -5.22 -2.14 -6.05
CA PHE A 136 -4.90 -3.52 -5.66
C PHE A 136 -3.65 -4.05 -6.35
#